data_AF-A0AA36MEY8-F1
#
_entry.id   AF-A0AA36MEY8-F1
#
_cell.length_a   1.000
_cell.length_b   1.000
_cell.length_c   1.000
_cell.angle_alpha   90.00
_cell.angle_beta   90.00
_cell.angle_gamma   90.00
#
_symmetry.space_group_name_H-M   'P 1'
#
loop_
_entity.id
_entity.type
_entity.pdbx_description
1 polymer ?
#
loop_
_entity_poly.entity_id
_entity_poly.type
_entity_poly.pdbx_seq_one_letter_code
_entity_poly.pdbx_strand_id
1 'polypeptide(L)'
;NGTIERRVPFAKSCCTYYDPKRLSNLTDQFLLLKFRFGQNPRYFEDYIVDVRGILKFSEEVKRNGSQLLFSLKNYSESMCIHVRMGDFVIRRISTDMNITVEAANKIAKKMVCSSHFMIFGDDKKFMTNMSRNIVNSGGWKDDLLAISKYKDYLDLFLASQLCSSFLITAATSTFGWWLAFFVQNQNAVYYLNDTRRHADKVP
;
A
#
# COMPACT_ATOMS: atom_id res chain seq x y z
N ASN A 1 -41.72 -6.93 2.22
CA ASN A 1 -41.33 -5.67 1.57
C ASN A 1 -39.88 -5.74 1.15
N GLY A 2 -39.63 -5.98 -0.13
CA GLY A 2 -38.28 -6.09 -0.68
C GLY A 2 -37.60 -4.73 -0.71
N THR A 3 -36.31 -4.72 -0.39
CA THR A 3 -35.45 -3.54 -0.43
C THR A 3 -35.47 -2.94 -1.83
N ILE A 4 -35.79 -1.64 -1.96
CA ILE A 4 -35.75 -0.92 -3.23
C ILE A 4 -34.27 -0.61 -3.52
N GLU A 5 -33.56 -1.58 -4.12
CA GLU A 5 -32.18 -1.42 -4.57
C GLU A 5 -32.14 -1.04 -6.06
N ARG A 6 -31.35 -0.02 -6.41
CA ARG A 6 -31.02 0.29 -7.80
C ARG A 6 -29.60 -0.13 -8.12
N ARG A 7 -29.44 -0.99 -9.11
CA ARG A 7 -28.13 -1.43 -9.61
C ARG A 7 -27.58 -0.41 -10.61
N VAL A 8 -26.39 0.10 -10.37
CA VAL A 8 -25.78 1.17 -11.18
C VAL A 8 -24.39 0.77 -11.67
N PRO A 9 -24.09 0.81 -12.98
CA PRO A 9 -22.73 0.65 -13.47
C PRO A 9 -21.79 1.74 -12.96
N PHE A 10 -20.67 1.34 -12.36
CA PHE A 10 -19.67 2.23 -11.78
C PHE A 10 -18.25 1.74 -12.12
N ALA A 11 -17.30 2.66 -12.31
CA ALA A 11 -15.90 2.34 -12.61
C ALA A 11 -15.64 1.17 -13.60
N LYS A 12 -15.87 1.44 -14.90
CA LYS A 12 -15.77 0.43 -15.98
C LYS A 12 -14.34 0.10 -16.40
N SER A 13 -13.40 1.03 -16.24
CA SER A 13 -11.98 0.86 -16.54
C SER A 13 -11.18 0.73 -15.25
N CYS A 14 -10.04 0.02 -15.30
CA CYS A 14 -9.21 -0.01 -14.12
C CYS A 14 -8.69 1.35 -13.74
N CYS A 15 -8.69 1.56 -12.42
CA CYS A 15 -7.78 2.46 -11.76
C CYS A 15 -8.07 3.95 -12.07
N THR A 16 -9.11 4.21 -12.85
CA THR A 16 -9.61 5.54 -13.19
C THR A 16 -10.57 6.00 -12.10
N TYR A 17 -10.51 7.28 -11.74
CA TYR A 17 -11.47 7.89 -10.84
C TYR A 17 -12.74 8.26 -11.59
N TYR A 18 -13.89 7.82 -11.06
CA TYR A 18 -15.22 8.18 -11.53
C TYR A 18 -15.93 8.90 -10.39
N ASP A 19 -16.18 10.20 -10.54
CA ASP A 19 -16.82 10.99 -9.48
C ASP A 19 -18.17 10.37 -9.05
N PRO A 20 -18.32 9.90 -7.79
CA PRO A 20 -19.57 9.37 -7.28
C PRO A 20 -20.72 10.38 -7.31
N LYS A 21 -20.44 11.69 -7.27
CA LYS A 21 -21.45 12.76 -7.30
C LYS A 21 -22.29 12.75 -8.56
N ARG A 22 -21.82 12.14 -9.65
CA ARG A 22 -22.65 11.90 -10.86
C ARG A 22 -23.93 11.10 -10.58
N LEU A 23 -23.99 10.41 -9.44
CA LEU A 23 -25.14 9.62 -8.99
C LEU A 23 -26.04 10.40 -8.01
N SER A 24 -25.76 11.67 -7.71
CA SER A 24 -26.50 12.46 -6.71
C SER A 24 -27.98 12.66 -7.01
N ASN A 25 -28.36 12.56 -8.29
CA ASN A 25 -29.75 12.72 -8.72
C ASN A 25 -30.58 11.43 -8.56
N LEU A 26 -29.96 10.33 -8.13
CA LEU A 26 -30.67 9.08 -7.84
C LEU A 26 -31.24 9.13 -6.42
N THR A 27 -32.56 9.02 -6.31
CA THR A 27 -33.29 9.14 -5.03
C THR A 27 -33.64 7.80 -4.40
N ASP A 28 -33.17 6.70 -4.98
CA ASP A 28 -33.35 5.34 -4.46
C ASP A 28 -32.72 5.20 -3.07
N GLN A 29 -33.35 4.41 -2.19
CA GLN A 29 -32.86 4.21 -0.81
C GLN A 29 -31.44 3.61 -0.77
N PHE A 30 -31.15 2.69 -1.68
CA PHE A 30 -29.83 2.06 -1.80
C PHE A 30 -29.39 1.98 -3.26
N LEU A 31 -28.13 2.36 -3.52
CA LEU A 31 -27.46 2.15 -4.79
C LEU A 31 -26.47 0.98 -4.67
N LEU A 32 -26.67 -0.07 -5.48
CA LEU A 32 -25.72 -1.16 -5.61
C LEU A 32 -24.78 -0.87 -6.78
N LEU A 33 -23.58 -0.40 -6.47
CA LEU A 33 -22.56 -0.06 -7.47
C LEU A 33 -21.97 -1.34 -8.09
N LYS A 34 -22.16 -1.51 -9.40
CA LYS A 34 -21.51 -2.55 -10.18
C LYS A 34 -20.18 -2.02 -10.71
N PHE A 35 -19.09 -2.31 -10.00
CA PHE A 35 -17.73 -2.00 -10.44
C PHE A 35 -16.83 -3.22 -10.39
N ARG A 36 -15.87 -3.26 -11.32
CA ARG A 36 -14.81 -4.29 -11.35
C ARG A 36 -13.50 -3.75 -10.77
N PHE A 37 -13.28 -2.45 -10.87
CA PHE A 37 -12.01 -1.82 -10.52
C PHE A 37 -12.23 -0.55 -9.69
N GLY A 38 -12.24 -0.68 -8.36
CA GLY A 38 -12.31 0.44 -7.41
C GLY A 38 -10.95 0.96 -6.94
N GLN A 39 -9.88 0.69 -7.71
CA GLN A 39 -8.49 0.90 -7.30
C GLN A 39 -7.99 2.33 -7.60
N ASN A 40 -8.59 3.34 -6.98
CA ASN A 40 -8.14 4.73 -7.08
C ASN A 40 -8.26 5.44 -5.71
N PRO A 41 -7.19 6.09 -5.21
CA PRO A 41 -7.18 6.67 -3.86
C PRO A 41 -8.19 7.81 -3.65
N ARG A 42 -8.56 8.53 -4.72
CA ARG A 42 -9.54 9.62 -4.67
C ARG A 42 -10.93 9.17 -4.18
N TYR A 43 -11.22 7.87 -4.15
CA TYR A 43 -12.49 7.38 -3.58
C TYR A 43 -12.54 7.47 -2.04
N PHE A 44 -11.40 7.58 -1.37
CA PHE A 44 -11.33 7.61 0.09
C PHE A 44 -10.49 8.76 0.65
N GLU A 45 -9.77 9.52 -0.17
CA GLU A 45 -8.98 10.70 0.27
C GLU A 45 -9.82 11.67 1.14
N ASP A 46 -11.00 12.07 0.66
CA ASP A 46 -11.89 12.99 1.38
C ASP A 46 -12.57 12.36 2.61
N TYR A 47 -12.57 11.03 2.69
CA TYR A 47 -13.27 10.25 3.72
C TYR A 47 -12.31 9.50 4.64
N ILE A 48 -11.01 9.79 4.56
CA ILE A 48 -9.97 8.98 5.22
C ILE A 48 -10.15 8.93 6.74
N VAL A 49 -10.64 10.02 7.35
CA VAL A 49 -10.94 10.11 8.77
C VAL A 49 -12.06 9.15 9.16
N ASP A 50 -13.17 9.16 8.40
CA ASP A 50 -14.34 8.31 8.66
C ASP A 50 -14.00 6.83 8.44
N VAL A 51 -13.30 6.52 7.34
CA VAL A 51 -12.91 5.15 7.01
C VAL A 51 -11.97 4.59 8.08
N ARG A 52 -11.02 5.38 8.61
CA ARG A 52 -10.17 4.98 9.75
C ARG A 52 -10.94 4.87 11.08
N GLY A 53 -12.05 5.60 11.22
CA GLY A 53 -12.99 5.45 12.33
C GLY A 53 -13.65 4.07 12.36
N ILE A 54 -13.93 3.51 11.19
CA ILE A 54 -14.60 2.22 10.97
C ILE A 54 -13.58 1.07 10.92
N LEU A 55 -12.52 1.22 10.13
CA LEU A 55 -11.50 0.20 9.89
C LEU A 55 -10.39 0.31 10.93
N LYS A 56 -10.58 -0.36 12.06
CA LYS A 56 -9.63 -0.43 13.16
C LYS A 56 -9.09 -1.84 13.34
N PHE A 57 -7.86 -1.93 13.82
CA PHE A 57 -7.27 -3.20 14.23
C PHE A 57 -8.01 -3.76 15.45
N SER A 58 -8.25 -5.08 15.46
CA SER A 58 -8.79 -5.76 16.64
C SER A 58 -7.77 -5.77 17.78
N GLU A 59 -8.25 -5.96 19.00
CA GLU A 59 -7.37 -6.04 20.18
C GLU A 59 -6.37 -7.19 20.08
N GLU A 60 -6.73 -8.29 19.42
CA GLU A 60 -5.80 -9.38 19.14
C GLU A 60 -4.65 -8.94 18.22
N VAL A 61 -4.96 -8.24 17.13
CA VAL A 61 -3.94 -7.73 16.20
C VAL A 61 -3.04 -6.72 16.89
N LYS A 62 -3.61 -5.81 17.69
CA LYS A 62 -2.84 -4.84 18.49
C LYS A 62 -1.90 -5.56 19.45
N ARG A 63 -2.39 -6.53 20.23
CA ARG A 63 -1.59 -7.28 21.20
C ARG A 63 -0.44 -8.04 20.53
N ASN A 64 -0.75 -8.81 19.49
CA ASN A 64 0.25 -9.60 18.77
C ASN A 64 1.25 -8.70 18.04
N GLY A 65 0.77 -7.61 17.42
CA GLY A 65 1.61 -6.63 16.75
C GLY A 65 2.53 -5.86 17.70
N SER A 66 2.05 -5.46 18.88
CA SER A 66 2.85 -4.77 19.89
C SER A 66 4.01 -5.60 20.41
N GLN A 67 3.85 -6.92 20.52
CA GLN A 67 4.96 -7.83 20.86
C GLN A 67 6.07 -7.78 19.80
N LEU A 68 5.70 -7.68 18.51
CA LEU A 68 6.65 -7.56 17.41
C LEU A 68 7.31 -6.17 17.38
N LEU A 69 6.54 -5.10 17.61
CA LEU A 69 7.05 -3.74 17.65
C LEU A 69 8.20 -3.56 18.63
N PHE A 70 8.18 -4.25 19.78
CA PHE A 70 9.28 -4.17 20.75
C PHE A 70 10.63 -4.56 20.13
N SER A 71 10.65 -5.61 19.31
CA SER A 71 11.84 -6.04 18.57
C SER A 71 12.20 -5.14 17.39
N LEU A 72 11.23 -4.38 16.87
CA LEU A 72 11.38 -3.49 15.73
C LEU A 72 11.46 -2.01 16.14
N LYS A 73 11.65 -1.71 17.43
CA LYS A 73 11.61 -0.34 17.95
C LYS A 73 12.60 0.62 17.26
N ASN A 74 13.75 0.10 16.84
CA ASN A 74 14.76 0.87 16.12
C ASN A 74 14.30 1.24 14.70
N TYR A 75 13.32 0.54 14.15
CA TYR A 75 12.72 0.78 12.84
C TYR A 75 11.48 1.68 12.92
N SER A 76 11.27 2.37 14.04
CA SER A 76 10.28 3.46 14.09
C SER A 76 10.65 4.56 13.09
N GLU A 77 9.65 5.23 12.54
CA GLU A 77 9.81 6.26 11.51
C GLU A 77 10.55 5.79 10.23
N SER A 78 10.46 4.50 9.89
CA SER A 78 11.11 3.93 8.70
C SER A 78 10.50 4.42 7.38
N MET A 79 11.34 4.45 6.34
CA MET A 79 10.93 4.47 4.95
C MET A 79 10.49 3.06 4.56
N CYS A 80 9.19 2.86 4.43
CA CYS A 80 8.64 1.56 4.12
C CYS A 80 8.51 1.34 2.61
N ILE A 81 8.68 0.08 2.18
CA ILE A 81 8.64 -0.29 0.77
C ILE A 81 7.77 -1.53 0.64
N HIS A 82 6.75 -1.47 -0.21
CA HIS A 82 5.97 -2.66 -0.59
C HIS A 82 6.42 -3.18 -1.95
N VAL A 83 6.77 -4.46 -2.01
CA VAL A 83 7.11 -5.19 -3.24
C VAL A 83 6.08 -6.27 -3.54
N ARG A 84 5.86 -6.54 -4.84
CA ARG A 84 5.01 -7.65 -5.30
C ARG A 84 5.68 -8.36 -6.46
N MET A 85 6.05 -9.62 -6.23
CA MET A 85 6.74 -10.45 -7.20
C MET A 85 5.86 -11.61 -7.67
N GLY A 86 5.46 -12.54 -6.79
CA GLY A 86 4.93 -13.87 -7.11
C GLY A 86 4.17 -14.00 -8.43
N ASP A 87 2.85 -13.82 -8.40
CA ASP A 87 2.02 -13.88 -9.62
C ASP A 87 2.23 -12.68 -10.56
N PHE A 88 2.80 -11.59 -10.05
CA PHE A 88 3.06 -10.38 -10.84
C PHE A 88 4.20 -10.55 -11.84
N VAL A 89 5.15 -11.47 -11.59
CA VAL A 89 6.22 -11.83 -12.54
C VAL A 89 5.60 -12.43 -13.80
N ILE A 90 4.69 -13.38 -13.64
CA ILE A 90 3.99 -14.03 -14.77
C ILE A 90 3.18 -13.00 -15.56
N ARG A 91 2.53 -12.06 -14.85
CA ARG A 91 1.74 -10.98 -15.44
C ARG A 91 2.58 -9.83 -16.02
N ARG A 92 3.92 -9.88 -15.90
CA ARG A 92 4.86 -8.84 -16.34
C ARG A 92 4.61 -7.46 -15.72
N ILE A 93 4.11 -7.44 -14.49
CA ILE A 93 3.79 -6.23 -13.72
C ILE A 93 4.46 -6.23 -12.34
N SER A 94 5.44 -7.13 -12.12
CA SER A 94 6.20 -7.20 -10.88
C SER A 94 6.98 -5.92 -10.60
N THR A 95 7.35 -5.76 -9.33
CA THR A 95 8.27 -4.72 -8.89
C THR A 95 9.56 -4.75 -9.72
N ASP A 96 10.00 -3.58 -10.18
CA ASP A 96 11.32 -3.41 -10.81
C ASP A 96 12.38 -3.11 -9.75
N MET A 97 13.50 -3.85 -9.77
CA MET A 97 14.57 -3.70 -8.77
C MET A 97 15.24 -2.32 -8.84
N ASN A 98 15.69 -1.90 -10.02
CA ASN A 98 16.54 -0.73 -10.19
C ASN A 98 15.75 0.56 -9.90
N ILE A 99 14.57 0.68 -10.49
CA ILE A 99 13.69 1.83 -10.29
C ILE A 99 13.29 1.93 -8.81
N THR A 100 12.98 0.80 -8.16
CA THR A 100 12.61 0.80 -6.74
C THR A 100 13.76 1.25 -5.85
N VAL A 101 14.96 0.71 -6.05
CA VAL A 101 16.14 1.06 -5.26
C VAL A 101 16.46 2.56 -5.41
N GLU A 102 16.42 3.07 -6.63
CA GLU A 102 16.64 4.49 -6.90
C GLU A 102 15.58 5.37 -6.23
N ALA A 103 14.30 5.03 -6.38
CA ALA A 103 13.21 5.79 -5.78
C ALA A 103 13.25 5.76 -4.25
N ALA A 104 13.46 4.59 -3.65
CA ALA A 104 13.58 4.43 -2.20
C ALA A 104 14.71 5.29 -1.63
N ASN A 105 15.90 5.26 -2.26
CA ASN A 105 17.04 6.06 -1.85
C ASN A 105 16.81 7.57 -2.03
N LYS A 106 16.16 8.00 -3.12
CA LYS A 106 15.81 9.41 -3.32
C LYS A 106 14.81 9.92 -2.29
N ILE A 107 13.81 9.11 -1.94
CA ILE A 107 12.81 9.46 -0.93
C ILE A 107 13.47 9.53 0.45
N ALA A 108 14.22 8.50 0.85
CA ALA A 108 14.91 8.46 2.13
C ALA A 108 15.88 9.65 2.31
N LYS A 109 16.67 10.01 1.29
CA LYS A 109 17.58 11.18 1.35
C LYS A 109 16.86 12.52 1.52
N LYS A 110 15.61 12.64 1.08
CA LYS A 110 14.79 13.85 1.29
C LYS A 110 14.15 13.89 2.68
N MET A 111 14.10 12.76 3.37
CA MET A 111 13.52 12.66 4.70
C MET A 111 14.59 12.88 5.74
N VAL A 112 14.53 14.03 6.40
CA VAL A 112 15.47 14.44 7.46
C VAL A 112 15.52 13.44 8.63
N CYS A 113 14.48 12.61 8.79
CA CYS A 113 14.29 11.74 9.96
C CYS A 113 14.38 10.23 9.70
N SER A 114 14.50 9.75 8.46
CA SER A 114 14.36 8.31 8.17
C SER A 114 15.64 7.71 7.60
N SER A 115 16.43 7.07 8.47
CA SER A 115 17.57 6.25 8.08
C SER A 115 17.23 4.76 7.96
N HIS A 116 16.12 4.32 8.58
CA HIS A 116 15.72 2.93 8.60
C HIS A 116 14.75 2.60 7.46
N PHE A 117 14.84 1.37 6.95
CA PHE A 117 13.94 0.86 5.93
C PHE A 117 13.22 -0.39 6.44
N MET A 118 11.96 -0.52 6.05
CA MET A 118 11.16 -1.71 6.29
C MET A 118 10.54 -2.19 4.98
N ILE A 119 10.89 -3.40 4.54
CA ILE A 119 10.41 -3.97 3.28
C ILE A 119 9.29 -4.97 3.57
N PHE A 120 8.13 -4.75 2.95
CA PHE A 120 6.96 -5.63 2.94
C PHE A 120 6.81 -6.29 1.57
N GLY A 121 6.35 -7.55 1.53
CA GLY A 121 6.16 -8.25 0.27
C GLY A 121 6.26 -9.77 0.36
N ASP A 122 6.12 -10.39 -0.81
CA ASP A 122 5.85 -11.81 -0.98
C ASP A 122 7.05 -12.66 -1.44
N ASP A 123 8.19 -12.04 -1.78
CA ASP A 123 9.39 -12.75 -2.23
C ASP A 123 10.61 -12.36 -1.38
N LYS A 124 10.97 -13.23 -0.42
CA LYS A 124 12.07 -12.98 0.52
C LYS A 124 13.43 -12.89 -0.17
N LYS A 125 13.66 -13.63 -1.26
CA LYS A 125 14.93 -13.59 -1.99
C LYS A 125 15.08 -12.26 -2.69
N PHE A 126 14.02 -11.81 -3.36
CA PHE A 126 13.99 -10.50 -4.01
C PHE A 126 14.15 -9.36 -3.00
N MET A 127 13.40 -9.39 -1.89
CA MET A 127 13.50 -8.39 -0.82
C MET A 127 14.91 -8.32 -0.22
N THR A 128 15.57 -9.47 -0.03
CA THR A 128 16.95 -9.53 0.49
C THR A 128 17.97 -8.98 -0.49
N ASN A 129 17.78 -9.21 -1.78
CA ASN A 129 18.65 -8.60 -2.79
C ASN A 129 18.40 -7.09 -2.90
N MET A 130 17.14 -6.67 -2.79
CA MET A 130 16.77 -5.25 -2.77
C MET A 130 17.38 -4.52 -1.58
N SER A 131 17.33 -5.10 -0.38
CA SER A 131 17.92 -4.48 0.81
C SER A 131 19.41 -4.20 0.61
N ARG A 132 20.17 -5.17 0.11
CA ARG A 132 21.60 -4.99 -0.21
C ARG A 132 21.82 -3.88 -1.25
N ASN A 133 21.00 -3.82 -2.29
CA ASN A 133 21.13 -2.80 -3.32
C ASN A 133 20.79 -1.39 -2.79
N ILE A 134 19.80 -1.26 -1.90
CA ILE A 134 19.49 -0.01 -1.21
C ILE A 134 20.70 0.47 -0.42
N VAL A 135 21.28 -0.39 0.42
CA VAL A 135 22.49 -0.08 1.21
C VAL A 135 23.62 0.39 0.30
N ASN A 136 24.01 -0.45 -0.66
CA ASN A 136 25.20 -0.24 -1.48
C ASN A 136 25.08 1.04 -2.33
N SER A 137 23.94 1.26 -2.98
CA SER A 137 23.74 2.45 -3.83
C SER A 137 23.40 3.71 -3.04
N GLY A 138 22.85 3.55 -1.84
CA GLY A 138 22.46 4.65 -0.96
C GLY A 138 23.59 5.17 -0.09
N GLY A 139 24.60 4.35 0.21
CA GLY A 139 25.64 4.63 1.19
C GLY A 139 25.16 4.46 2.63
N TRP A 140 24.18 3.58 2.87
CA TRP A 140 23.62 3.33 4.20
C TRP A 140 24.43 2.28 4.97
N LYS A 141 24.16 2.13 6.27
CA LYS A 141 24.66 1.01 7.06
C LYS A 141 23.71 -0.19 6.97
N ASP A 142 24.24 -1.40 7.07
CA ASP A 142 23.48 -2.65 6.95
C ASP A 142 22.41 -2.83 8.04
N ASP A 143 22.65 -2.31 9.25
CA ASP A 143 21.76 -2.42 10.41
C ASP A 143 20.49 -1.56 10.32
N LEU A 144 20.36 -0.79 9.23
CA LEU A 144 19.23 0.09 8.99
C LEU A 144 18.07 -0.59 8.23
N LEU A 145 18.18 -1.86 7.82
CA LEU A 145 17.15 -2.53 7.01
C LEU A 145 16.50 -3.74 7.67
N ALA A 146 15.17 -3.71 7.73
CA ALA A 146 14.33 -4.83 8.11
C ALA A 146 13.50 -5.34 6.93
N ILE A 147 13.28 -6.66 6.91
CA ILE A 147 12.44 -7.36 5.95
C ILE A 147 11.32 -8.01 6.75
N SER A 148 10.06 -7.67 6.44
CA SER A 148 8.94 -8.35 7.07
C SER A 148 8.97 -9.84 6.77
N LYS A 149 8.57 -10.63 7.75
CA LYS A 149 8.37 -12.09 7.68
C LYS A 149 7.09 -12.51 8.41
N TYR A 150 6.18 -11.55 8.62
CA TYR A 150 4.97 -11.73 9.41
C TYR A 150 3.76 -11.99 8.50
N LYS A 151 2.62 -12.29 9.14
CA LYS A 151 1.34 -12.47 8.44
C LYS A 151 0.81 -11.12 7.96
N ASP A 152 0.07 -11.11 6.86
CA ASP A 152 -0.46 -9.91 6.21
C ASP A 152 -1.16 -8.94 7.17
N TYR A 153 -2.00 -9.44 8.08
CA TYR A 153 -2.71 -8.58 9.05
C TYR A 153 -1.77 -7.92 10.07
N LEU A 154 -0.64 -8.56 10.41
CA LEU A 154 0.40 -7.98 11.25
C LEU A 154 1.21 -6.97 10.46
N ASP A 155 1.47 -7.22 9.18
CA ASP A 155 2.14 -6.24 8.30
C ASP A 155 1.33 -4.95 8.18
N LEU A 156 -0.01 -5.04 8.04
CA LEU A 156 -0.89 -3.86 8.08
C LEU A 156 -0.73 -3.08 9.39
N PHE A 157 -0.70 -3.78 10.53
CA PHE A 157 -0.49 -3.14 11.82
C PHE A 157 0.91 -2.52 11.94
N LEU A 158 1.96 -3.26 11.60
CA LEU A 158 3.35 -2.77 11.65
C LEU A 158 3.54 -1.57 10.73
N ALA A 159 2.97 -1.58 9.53
CA ALA A 159 3.03 -0.43 8.64
C ALA A 159 2.40 0.83 9.26
N SER A 160 1.30 0.65 10.01
CA SER A 160 0.62 1.75 10.71
C SER A 160 1.41 2.38 11.85
N GLN A 161 2.44 1.68 12.35
CA GLN A 161 3.21 2.04 13.54
C GLN A 161 4.66 2.38 13.23
N LEU A 162 5.25 1.79 12.19
CA LEU A 162 6.67 1.94 11.87
C LEU A 162 6.92 2.94 10.74
N CYS A 163 5.98 3.10 9.80
CA CYS A 163 6.25 3.83 8.57
C CYS A 163 6.02 5.33 8.74
N SER A 164 7.08 6.14 8.60
CA SER A 164 6.96 7.61 8.43
C SER A 164 6.61 7.97 6.98
N SER A 165 6.92 7.07 6.07
CA SER A 165 6.71 7.17 4.64
C SER A 165 6.61 5.80 3.99
N PHE A 166 6.04 5.75 2.79
CA PHE A 166 5.71 4.48 2.15
C PHE A 166 5.86 4.56 0.64
N LEU A 167 6.56 3.59 0.04
CA LEU A 167 6.66 3.43 -1.41
C LEU A 167 5.94 2.16 -1.87
N ILE A 168 4.88 2.34 -2.65
CA ILE A 168 4.19 1.26 -3.35
C ILE A 168 4.89 1.04 -4.70
N THR A 169 5.63 -0.05 -4.84
CA THR A 169 6.42 -0.30 -6.06
C THR A 169 5.62 -1.03 -7.15
N ALA A 170 4.53 -1.69 -6.76
CA ALA A 170 3.57 -2.34 -7.64
C ALA A 170 2.19 -1.73 -7.39
N ALA A 171 1.92 -0.58 -8.02
CA ALA A 171 0.73 0.24 -7.77
C ALA A 171 -0.61 -0.44 -8.08
N THR A 172 -0.59 -1.64 -8.67
CA THR A 172 -1.80 -2.44 -8.89
C THR A 172 -2.08 -3.48 -7.81
N SER A 173 -1.18 -3.60 -6.82
CA SER A 173 -1.34 -4.46 -5.65
C SER A 173 -2.27 -3.82 -4.63
N THR A 174 -3.47 -4.40 -4.46
CA THR A 174 -4.43 -3.96 -3.43
C THR A 174 -3.85 -4.05 -2.02
N PHE A 175 -3.00 -5.05 -1.74
CA PHE A 175 -2.35 -5.18 -0.44
C PHE A 175 -1.39 -3.99 -0.16
N GLY A 176 -0.63 -3.55 -1.16
CA GLY A 176 0.23 -2.37 -1.05
C GLY A 176 -0.54 -1.10 -0.71
N TRP A 177 -1.72 -0.92 -1.33
CA TRP A 177 -2.61 0.18 -1.00
C TRP A 177 -3.19 0.09 0.41
N TRP A 178 -3.52 -1.11 0.90
CA TRP A 178 -3.98 -1.28 2.28
C TRP A 178 -2.87 -1.00 3.30
N LEU A 179 -1.63 -1.41 3.04
CA LEU A 179 -0.49 -1.02 3.88
C LEU A 179 -0.36 0.50 3.94
N ALA A 180 -0.32 1.15 2.77
CA ALA A 180 -0.21 2.60 2.66
C ALA A 180 -1.39 3.35 3.31
N PHE A 181 -2.62 2.82 3.20
CA PHE A 181 -3.80 3.39 3.83
C PHE A 181 -3.64 3.51 5.35
N PHE A 182 -2.99 2.54 6.01
CA PHE A 182 -2.80 2.55 7.46
C PHE A 182 -1.60 3.39 7.92
N VAL A 183 -0.72 3.83 7.02
CA VAL A 183 0.40 4.72 7.36
C VAL A 183 -0.12 6.07 7.88
N GLN A 184 0.42 6.56 8.99
CA GLN A 184 -0.12 7.79 9.60
C GLN A 184 0.03 9.01 8.69
N ASN A 185 1.23 9.21 8.12
CA ASN A 185 1.54 10.32 7.25
C ASN A 185 1.15 10.04 5.79
N GLN A 186 -0.11 10.36 5.43
CA GLN A 186 -0.60 10.21 4.06
C GLN A 186 0.07 11.15 3.05
N ASN A 187 0.72 12.24 3.50
CA ASN A 187 1.48 13.14 2.62
C ASN A 187 2.83 12.54 2.18
N ALA A 188 3.25 11.43 2.79
CA ALA A 188 4.51 10.74 2.48
C ALA A 188 4.28 9.33 1.90
N VAL A 189 3.13 9.13 1.24
CA VAL A 189 2.84 7.93 0.45
C VAL A 189 3.18 8.19 -1.01
N TYR A 190 4.06 7.37 -1.56
CA TYR A 190 4.55 7.42 -2.93
C TYR A 190 4.18 6.12 -3.63
N TYR A 191 4.01 6.18 -4.94
CA TYR A 191 3.81 4.99 -5.77
C TYR A 191 4.55 5.15 -7.09
N LEU A 192 5.12 4.07 -7.58
CA LEU A 192 5.68 4.04 -8.93
C LEU A 192 4.53 4.00 -9.93
N ASN A 193 4.55 4.91 -10.90
CA ASN A 193 3.57 4.90 -11.97
C ASN A 193 3.75 3.63 -12.81
N ASP A 194 2.67 2.86 -12.97
CA ASP A 194 2.69 1.63 -13.77
C ASP A 194 1.87 1.85 -15.04
N THR A 195 2.57 2.02 -16.17
CA THR A 195 1.95 2.19 -17.49
C THR A 195 1.87 0.89 -18.29
N ARG A 196 2.25 -0.25 -17.69
CA ARG A 196 2.26 -1.54 -18.36
C ARG A 196 0.83 -2.03 -18.59
N ARG A 197 0.64 -2.87 -19.60
CA ARG A 197 -0.65 -3.54 -19.83
C ARG A 197 -0.84 -4.63 -18.79
N HIS A 198 -1.90 -4.51 -18.01
CA HIS A 198 -2.30 -5.50 -17.02
C HIS A 198 -3.24 -6.51 -17.66
N ALA A 199 -2.78 -7.76 -17.81
CA ALA A 199 -3.55 -8.83 -18.46
C ALA A 199 -4.92 -9.08 -17.80
N ASP A 200 -5.06 -8.82 -16.49
CA ASP A 200 -6.27 -8.99 -15.70
C ASP A 200 -7.13 -7.72 -15.57
N LYS A 201 -6.67 -6.59 -16.11
CA LYS A 201 -7.33 -5.28 -16.00
C LYS A 201 -7.68 -4.69 -17.36
N VAL A 202 -8.02 -5.55 -18.31
CA VAL A 202 -8.66 -5.18 -19.58
C VAL A 202 -10.16 -4.97 -19.30
N PRO A 203 -10.78 -3.88 -19.80
CA PRO A 203 -12.22 -3.63 -19.64
C PRO A 203 -13.10 -4.83 -19.96
#